data_AF-R8Q8K4-F1
#
_entry.id   AF-R8Q8K4-F1
#
_cell.length_a   1.000
_cell.length_b   1.000
_cell.length_c   1.000
_cell.angle_alpha   90.00
_cell.angle_beta   90.00
_cell.angle_gamma   90.00
#
_symmetry.space_group_name_H-M   'P 1'
#
loop_
_entity.id
_entity.type
_entity.pdbx_description
1 polymer ?
#
loop_
_entity_poly.entity_id
_entity_poly.type
_entity_poly.pdbx_seq_one_letter_code
_entity_poly.pdbx_strand_id
1 'polypeptide(L)'
;MFSNTPRGARGSAIMYSVVETAKENHLSPHHYLLYLFETLPAIDLNNKEEIDKVLPWSTDLPSRCRVPKKSEVNKKQLQNQLLLYIFELLYAYFV
;
A
#
# COMPACT_ATOMS: atom_id res chain seq x y z
N MET A 1 -15.58 11.48 3.69
CA MET A 1 -16.14 11.30 5.05
C MET A 1 -16.15 9.80 5.41
N PHE A 2 -14.98 9.15 5.40
CA PHE A 2 -14.83 7.70 5.68
C PHE A 2 -14.09 7.42 7.00
N SER A 3 -13.65 8.46 7.70
CA SER A 3 -12.71 8.36 8.82
C SER A 3 -13.38 8.28 10.20
N ASN A 4 -14.71 8.31 10.28
CA ASN A 4 -15.44 8.37 11.57
C ASN A 4 -16.07 7.02 11.99
N THR A 5 -15.64 5.91 11.36
CA THR A 5 -16.02 4.56 11.80
C THR A 5 -14.77 3.71 12.01
N PRO A 6 -14.72 2.84 13.03
CA PRO A 6 -13.58 1.93 13.25
C PRO A 6 -13.25 1.03 12.05
N ARG A 7 -14.21 0.83 11.14
CA ARG A 7 -14.00 0.07 9.89
C ARG A 7 -13.23 0.90 8.85
N GLY A 8 -13.52 2.19 8.73
CA GLY A 8 -12.84 3.09 7.81
C GLY A 8 -11.40 3.43 8.22
N ALA A 9 -11.15 3.56 9.53
CA ALA A 9 -9.79 3.70 10.07
C ALA A 9 -8.93 2.47 9.76
N ARG A 10 -9.49 1.26 9.94
CA ARG A 10 -8.81 0.00 9.59
C ARG A 10 -8.52 -0.12 8.10
N GLY A 11 -9.46 0.21 7.23
CA GLY A 11 -9.25 0.22 5.78
C GLY A 11 -8.12 1.16 5.37
N SER A 12 -8.08 2.36 5.96
CA SER A 12 -7.01 3.34 5.73
C SER A 12 -5.64 2.81 6.19
N ALA A 13 -5.57 2.23 7.38
CA ALA A 13 -4.34 1.64 7.91
C ALA A 13 -3.81 0.52 7.00
N ILE A 14 -4.68 -0.38 6.52
CA ILE A 14 -4.32 -1.45 5.59
C ILE A 14 -3.76 -0.87 4.29
N MET A 15 -4.41 0.13 3.70
CA MET A 15 -3.92 0.76 2.48
C MET A 15 -2.55 1.42 2.69
N TYR A 16 -2.34 2.10 3.82
CA TYR A 16 -1.02 2.65 4.17
C TYR A 16 0.04 1.57 4.29
N SER A 17 -0.25 0.46 4.97
CA SER A 17 0.68 -0.66 5.08
C SER A 17 1.07 -1.21 3.71
N VAL A 18 0.10 -1.43 2.82
CA VAL A 18 0.36 -1.94 1.45
C VAL A 18 1.21 -0.97 0.64
N VAL A 19 0.93 0.34 0.73
CA VAL A 19 1.72 1.39 0.06
C VAL A 19 3.16 1.39 0.56
N GLU A 20 3.37 1.29 1.87
CA GLU A 20 4.71 1.29 2.43
C GLU A 20 5.47 0.01 2.05
N THR A 21 4.83 -1.16 2.13
CA THR A 21 5.43 -2.41 1.67
C THR A 21 5.80 -2.35 0.18
N ALA A 22 4.98 -1.74 -0.68
CA ALA A 22 5.30 -1.56 -2.09
C ALA A 22 6.54 -0.69 -2.29
N LYS A 23 6.67 0.41 -1.53
CA LYS A 23 7.83 1.30 -1.59
C LYS A 23 9.12 0.60 -1.16
N GLU A 24 9.07 -0.16 -0.07
CA GLU A 24 10.20 -0.95 0.44
C GLU A 24 10.65 -2.02 -0.57
N ASN A 25 9.73 -2.56 -1.38
CA ASN A 25 10.03 -3.51 -2.45
C ASN A 25 10.34 -2.85 -3.81
N HIS A 26 10.62 -1.54 -3.84
CA HIS A 26 10.91 -0.76 -5.05
C HIS A 26 9.82 -0.81 -6.13
N LEU A 27 8.57 -0.97 -5.71
CA LEU A 27 7.40 -0.92 -6.55
C LEU A 27 6.76 0.47 -6.54
N SER A 28 6.10 0.83 -7.64
CA SER A 28 5.28 2.02 -7.73
C SER A 28 3.96 1.74 -7.02
N PRO A 29 3.63 2.42 -5.89
CA PRO A 29 2.46 2.08 -5.10
C PRO A 29 1.16 2.16 -5.89
N HIS A 30 1.05 3.16 -6.77
CA HIS A 30 -0.10 3.34 -7.65
C HIS A 30 -0.29 2.13 -8.59
N HIS A 31 0.75 1.74 -9.32
CA HIS A 31 0.67 0.64 -10.27
C HIS A 31 0.50 -0.71 -9.59
N TYR A 32 1.13 -0.89 -8.43
CA TYR A 32 1.02 -2.11 -7.63
C TYR A 32 -0.39 -2.29 -7.06
N LEU A 33 -0.99 -1.24 -6.48
CA LEU A 33 -2.38 -1.29 -6.02
C LEU A 33 -3.35 -1.57 -7.15
N LEU A 34 -3.16 -0.94 -8.31
CA LEU A 34 -3.99 -1.18 -9.48
C LEU A 34 -3.87 -2.63 -9.97
N TYR A 35 -2.65 -3.16 -10.03
CA TYR A 35 -2.41 -4.58 -10.34
C TYR A 35 -3.09 -5.52 -9.33
N LEU A 36 -2.98 -5.23 -8.02
CA LEU A 36 -3.66 -6.02 -7.00
C LEU A 36 -5.18 -5.99 -7.21
N PHE A 37 -5.80 -4.82 -7.43
CA PHE A 37 -7.24 -4.76 -7.64
C PHE A 37 -7.73 -5.46 -8.91
N GLU A 38 -6.89 -5.55 -9.94
CA GLU A 38 -7.17 -6.31 -11.16
C GLU A 38 -7.00 -7.82 -10.99
N THR A 39 -6.01 -8.25 -10.20
CA THR A 39 -5.61 -9.67 -10.08
C THR A 39 -6.25 -10.39 -8.90
N LEU A 40 -6.43 -9.72 -7.76
CA LEU A 40 -7.02 -10.31 -6.56
C LEU A 40 -8.41 -10.95 -6.78
N PRO A 41 -9.31 -10.41 -7.64
CA PRO A 41 -10.59 -11.06 -7.91
C PRO A 41 -10.47 -12.35 -8.73
N ALA A 42 -9.35 -12.52 -9.46
CA ALA A 42 -9.13 -13.61 -10.40
C ALA A 42 -8.28 -14.76 -9.83
N ILE A 43 -7.56 -14.53 -8.73
CA ILE A 43 -6.72 -15.55 -8.08
C ILE A 43 -7.50 -16.38 -7.07
N ASP A 44 -7.13 -17.65 -6.92
CA ASP A 44 -7.62 -18.48 -5.82
C ASP A 44 -6.81 -18.21 -4.54
N LEU A 45 -7.45 -17.59 -3.55
CA LEU A 45 -6.85 -17.29 -2.25
C LEU A 45 -6.53 -18.55 -1.41
N ASN A 46 -6.99 -19.73 -1.83
CA ASN A 46 -6.57 -20.99 -1.20
C ASN A 46 -5.28 -21.56 -1.81
N ASN A 47 -4.89 -21.08 -3.00
CA ASN A 47 -3.68 -21.49 -3.69
C ASN A 47 -2.52 -20.56 -3.34
N LYS A 48 -1.62 -21.03 -2.47
CA LYS A 48 -0.44 -20.28 -2.02
C LYS A 48 0.46 -19.85 -3.18
N GLU A 49 0.56 -20.64 -4.24
CA GLU A 49 1.41 -20.31 -5.38
C GLU A 49 0.87 -19.12 -6.19
N GLU A 50 -0.46 -18.99 -6.28
CA GLU A 50 -1.08 -17.83 -6.95
C GLU A 50 -0.97 -16.57 -6.11
N ILE A 51 -1.08 -16.70 -4.78
CA ILE A 51 -0.85 -15.59 -3.86
C ILE A 51 0.59 -15.12 -3.95
N ASP A 52 1.57 -16.03 -3.91
CA ASP A 52 3.00 -15.68 -3.97
C ASP A 52 3.38 -14.92 -5.25
N LYS A 53 2.64 -15.11 -6.36
CA LYS A 53 2.83 -14.38 -7.62
C LYS A 53 2.41 -12.91 -7.56
N VAL A 54 1.47 -12.57 -6.67
CA VAL A 54 0.97 -11.20 -6.52
C VAL A 54 1.62 -10.41 -5.39
N LEU A 55 2.44 -11.08 -4.57
CA LEU A 55 3.16 -10.46 -3.45
C LEU A 55 4.24 -9.47 -3.93
N PRO A 56 4.59 -8.46 -3.11
CA PRO A 56 5.43 -7.35 -3.55
C PRO A 56 6.89 -7.75 -3.82
N TRP A 57 7.34 -8.87 -3.28
CA TRP A 57 8.66 -9.47 -3.55
C TRP A 57 8.64 -10.45 -4.72
N SER A 58 7.49 -10.66 -5.37
CA SER A 58 7.37 -11.66 -6.43
C SER A 58 8.13 -11.24 -7.69
N THR A 59 8.83 -12.21 -8.28
CA THR A 59 9.57 -12.02 -9.54
C THR A 59 8.64 -11.90 -10.74
N ASP A 60 7.43 -12.45 -10.64
CA ASP A 60 6.41 -12.49 -11.70
C ASP A 60 5.63 -11.18 -11.86
N LEU A 61 5.92 -10.18 -11.01
CA LEU A 61 5.27 -8.87 -11.11
C LEU A 61 5.58 -8.19 -12.45
N PRO A 62 4.57 -7.58 -13.09
CA PRO A 62 4.75 -6.93 -14.38
C PRO A 62 5.68 -5.72 -14.26
N SER A 63 6.45 -5.46 -15.32
CA SER A 63 7.46 -4.39 -15.32
C SER A 63 6.88 -3.00 -15.05
N ARG A 64 5.59 -2.78 -15.34
CA ARG A 64 4.86 -1.54 -15.01
C ARG A 64 4.75 -1.25 -13.51
N CYS A 65 4.79 -2.28 -12.67
CA CYS A 65 4.74 -2.14 -11.22
C CYS A 65 6.10 -1.74 -10.64
N ARG A 66 7.20 -1.96 -11.36
CA ARG A 66 8.54 -1.60 -10.91
C ARG A 66 8.80 -0.13 -11.21
N VAL A 67 9.39 0.58 -10.26
CA VAL A 67 9.71 2.01 -10.46
C VAL A 67 10.89 2.11 -11.43
N PRO A 68 10.74 2.72 -12.63
CA PRO A 68 11.90 3.10 -13.42
C PRO A 68 12.67 4.17 -12.65
N LYS A 69 14.01 4.08 -12.58
CA LYS A 69 14.87 5.07 -11.90
C LYS A 69 14.71 6.47 -12.54
N LYS A 70 13.71 7.25 -12.13
CA LYS A 70 13.60 8.69 -12.42
C LYS A 70 12.83 9.41 -11.31
N SER A 71 13.61 9.97 -10.38
CA SER A 71 13.34 11.14 -9.52
C SER A 71 11.89 11.38 -9.01
N GLU A 72 11.60 11.00 -7.76
CA GLU A 72 10.49 11.57 -6.97
C GLU A 72 11.01 12.22 -5.68
N VAL A 73 11.80 13.29 -5.85
CA VAL A 73 12.40 14.08 -4.76
C VAL A 73 11.37 14.97 -4.03
N ASN A 74 10.12 15.07 -4.49
CA ASN A 74 9.18 16.10 -3.97
C ASN A 74 7.90 15.59 -3.27
N LYS A 75 7.76 14.29 -2.93
CA LYS A 75 6.59 13.76 -2.19
C LYS A 75 6.88 13.37 -0.73
N LYS A 76 8.14 13.17 -0.34
CA LYS A 76 8.51 12.73 1.02
C LYS A 76 8.19 13.77 2.10
N GLN A 77 8.23 15.07 1.78
CA GLN A 77 7.96 16.15 2.74
C GLN A 77 6.49 16.18 3.19
N LEU A 78 5.53 15.89 2.30
CA LEU A 78 4.10 15.99 2.61
C LEU A 78 3.54 14.70 3.27
N GLN A 79 4.12 13.53 2.98
CA GLN A 79 3.69 12.28 3.61
C GLN A 79 4.15 12.14 5.06
N ASN A 80 5.33 12.66 5.43
CA ASN A 80 5.80 12.61 6.82
C ASN A 80 4.96 13.48 7.76
N GLN A 81 4.42 14.60 7.28
CA GLN A 81 3.58 15.47 8.10
C GLN A 81 2.19 14.89 8.35
N LEU A 82 1.63 14.16 7.37
CA LEU A 82 0.35 13.46 7.51
C LEU A 82 0.47 12.23 8.41
N LEU A 83 1.60 11.51 8.34
CA LEU A 83 1.90 10.35 9.19
C LEU A 83 2.03 10.74 10.66
N LEU A 84 2.72 11.84 10.96
CA LEU A 84 2.78 12.42 12.32
C LEU A 84 1.39 12.82 12.82
N TYR A 85 0.57 13.46 11.98
CA TYR A 85 -0.78 13.86 12.36
C TYR A 85 -1.70 12.66 12.64
N ILE A 86 -1.54 11.57 11.89
CA ILE A 86 -2.34 10.34 12.09
C ILE A 86 -1.88 9.59 13.35
N PHE A 87 -0.57 9.56 13.65
CA PHE A 87 -0.06 8.99 14.90
C PHE A 87 -0.51 9.78 16.14
N GLU A 88 -0.47 11.12 16.08
CA GLU A 88 -0.97 12.00 17.15
C GLU A 88 -2.48 11.82 17.36
N LEU A 89 -3.27 11.73 16.28
CA LEU A 89 -4.71 11.49 16.37
C LEU A 89 -5.07 10.10 16.89
N LEU A 90 -4.26 9.08 16.59
CA LEU A 90 -4.44 7.72 17.14
C LEU A 90 -4.08 7.67 18.63
N TYR A 91 -3.05 8.38 19.06
CA TYR A 91 -2.67 8.47 20.48
C TYR A 91 -3.73 9.22 21.29
N ALA A 92 -4.26 10.33 20.77
CA ALA A 92 -5.31 11.12 21.43
C ALA A 92 -6.69 10.46 21.48
N TYR A 93 -6.93 9.39 20.70
CA TYR A 93 -8.20 8.64 20.75
C TYR A 93 -8.11 7.39 21.65
N PHE A 94 -6.90 6.99 22.05
CA PHE A 94 -6.64 5.80 22.87
C PHE A 94 -6.19 6.11 24.31
N VAL A 95 -6.08 7.40 24.68
CA VAL A 95 -5.90 7.90 26.06
C VAL A 95 -7.05 8.84 26.38
#